data_AF-A0A060GU45-F1
#
_entry.id   AF-A0A060GU45-F1
#
_cell.length_a   1.000
_cell.length_b   1.000
_cell.length_c   1.000
_cell.angle_alpha   90.00
_cell.angle_beta   90.00
_cell.angle_gamma   90.00
#
_symmetry.space_group_name_H-M   'P 1'
#
loop_
_entity.id
_entity.type
_entity.pdbx_description
1 polymer ?
#
loop_
_entity_poly.entity_id
_entity_poly.type
_entity_poly.pdbx_seq_one_letter_code
_entity_poly.pdbx_strand_id
1 'polypeptide(L)'
;MANSGARIGIADEVKSCFRVNWNDDSCPEKGFDYQYLTEEDYDRIGSSVIAHKMQLDSGEIRWVIDSVVGKEDGLGVENIHGSAAIASAYSRAYEETFTLTFVTGRTVGIGAYLARLGIRCIQRIDQPIILTGYSALNKLLGREVYSSHMQLGGPKIMATNGVVHLTVPDDPEGVSNIFRWLSYV
;
A
#
# COMPACT_ATOMS: atom_id res chain seq x y z
N MET A 1 7.54 -0.41 -15.15
CA MET A 1 6.78 -0.52 -13.89
C MET A 1 6.35 -1.96 -13.69
N ALA A 2 6.81 -2.52 -12.58
CA ALA A 2 6.35 -3.76 -11.96
C ALA A 2 6.49 -3.54 -10.45
N ASN A 3 5.38 -3.41 -9.72
CA ASN A 3 5.37 -3.04 -8.31
C ASN A 3 4.11 -3.56 -7.59
N SER A 4 4.07 -3.39 -6.26
CA SER A 4 2.93 -3.75 -5.42
C SER A 4 2.37 -2.55 -4.65
N GLY A 5 2.63 -1.32 -5.11
CA GLY A 5 2.20 -0.09 -4.43
C GLY A 5 3.08 0.30 -3.23
N ALA A 6 2.52 1.12 -2.35
CA ALA A 6 3.19 1.51 -1.10
C ALA A 6 3.33 0.31 -0.16
N ARG A 7 4.45 0.25 0.57
CA ARG A 7 4.66 -0.79 1.58
C ARG A 7 3.64 -0.62 2.71
N ILE A 8 3.18 -1.75 3.23
CA ILE A 8 2.34 -1.84 4.43
C ILE A 8 3.10 -2.69 5.43
N GLY A 9 3.22 -2.21 6.67
CA GLY A 9 3.89 -2.93 7.74
C GLY A 9 3.12 -2.86 9.05
N ILE A 10 3.54 -3.68 10.01
CA ILE A 10 3.03 -3.71 11.38
C ILE A 10 4.26 -3.71 12.31
N ALA A 11 4.16 -3.06 13.47
CA ALA A 11 5.20 -3.10 14.49
C ALA A 11 5.22 -4.48 15.18
N ASP A 12 6.06 -5.40 14.67
CA ASP A 12 6.12 -6.77 15.17
C ASP A 12 6.55 -6.86 16.64
N GLU A 13 7.39 -5.94 17.11
CA GLU A 13 7.79 -5.87 18.51
C GLU A 13 6.60 -5.59 19.44
N VAL A 14 5.69 -4.70 19.05
CA VAL A 14 4.47 -4.40 19.81
C VAL A 14 3.51 -5.57 19.72
N LYS A 15 3.30 -6.11 18.50
CA LYS A 15 2.43 -7.27 18.25
C LYS A 15 2.82 -8.48 19.10
N SER A 16 4.12 -8.66 19.38
CA SER A 16 4.63 -9.79 20.13
C SER A 16 4.33 -9.77 21.64
N CYS A 17 3.98 -8.61 22.21
CA CYS A 17 3.88 -8.46 23.66
C CYS A 17 2.67 -7.67 24.17
N PHE A 18 1.91 -6.98 23.31
CA PHE A 18 0.70 -6.29 23.77
C PHE A 18 -0.29 -7.27 24.40
N ARG A 19 -0.99 -6.79 25.43
CA ARG A 19 -2.06 -7.49 26.13
C ARG A 19 -3.37 -6.75 25.91
N VAL A 20 -4.46 -7.46 26.12
CA VAL A 20 -5.82 -6.94 25.99
C VAL A 20 -6.49 -7.00 27.36
N ASN A 21 -7.10 -5.90 27.80
CA ASN A 21 -8.00 -5.91 28.94
C ASN A 21 -9.41 -6.26 28.46
N TRP A 22 -9.80 -7.51 28.59
CA TRP A 22 -11.14 -7.99 28.23
C TRP A 22 -12.16 -7.51 29.24
N ASN A 23 -13.40 -7.30 28.78
CA ASN A 23 -14.53 -7.01 29.67
C ASN A 23 -14.82 -8.21 30.59
N ASP A 24 -14.53 -9.42 30.10
CA ASP A 24 -14.64 -10.70 30.79
C ASP A 24 -13.58 -11.64 30.21
N ASP A 25 -12.53 -11.94 30.99
CA ASP A 25 -11.42 -12.82 30.55
C ASP A 25 -11.89 -14.23 30.14
N SER A 26 -13.05 -14.68 30.64
CA SER A 26 -13.63 -15.97 30.27
C SER A 26 -14.46 -15.93 28.98
N CYS A 27 -14.80 -14.74 28.49
CA CYS A 27 -15.75 -14.51 27.40
C CYS A 27 -15.30 -13.34 26.49
N PRO A 28 -14.20 -13.49 25.71
CA PRO A 28 -13.61 -12.42 24.90
C PRO A 28 -14.57 -11.78 23.88
N GLU A 29 -15.61 -12.50 23.46
CA GLU A 29 -16.66 -12.02 22.56
C GLU A 29 -17.47 -10.86 23.15
N LYS A 30 -17.44 -10.65 24.47
CA LYS A 30 -18.03 -9.48 25.14
C LYS A 30 -17.23 -8.20 24.89
N GLY A 31 -16.10 -8.29 24.20
CA GLY A 31 -15.25 -7.15 23.85
C GLY A 31 -14.17 -6.87 24.88
N PHE A 32 -13.45 -5.78 24.64
CA PHE A 32 -12.32 -5.32 25.44
C PHE A 32 -12.40 -3.80 25.62
N ASP A 33 -11.77 -3.31 26.68
CA ASP A 33 -11.70 -1.87 26.96
C ASP A 33 -10.46 -1.24 26.31
N TYR A 34 -9.29 -1.85 26.48
CA TYR A 34 -8.02 -1.28 26.02
C TYR A 34 -6.95 -2.34 25.78
N GLN A 35 -5.90 -1.93 25.06
CA GLN A 35 -4.66 -2.68 24.88
C GLN A 35 -3.56 -2.05 25.72
N TYR A 36 -2.69 -2.87 26.31
CA TYR A 36 -1.65 -2.39 27.23
C TYR A 36 -0.37 -3.22 27.16
N LEU A 37 0.70 -2.66 27.71
CA LEU A 37 1.97 -3.34 27.99
C LEU A 37 2.14 -3.49 29.50
N THR A 38 2.88 -4.51 29.94
CA THR A 38 3.36 -4.54 31.33
C THR A 38 4.45 -3.50 31.54
N GLU A 39 4.83 -3.26 32.79
CA GLU A 39 5.94 -2.36 33.10
C GLU A 39 7.24 -2.84 32.44
N GLU A 40 7.53 -4.15 32.47
CA GLU A 40 8.74 -4.72 31.85
C GLU A 40 8.73 -4.62 30.32
N ASP A 41 7.57 -4.86 29.68
CA ASP A 41 7.45 -4.74 28.22
C ASP A 41 7.55 -3.28 27.77
N TYR A 42 6.96 -2.35 28.52
CA TYR A 42 7.10 -0.92 28.26
C TYR A 42 8.55 -0.45 28.41
N ASP A 43 9.27 -0.89 29.44
CA ASP A 43 10.69 -0.56 29.59
C ASP A 43 11.54 -1.05 28.40
N ARG A 44 11.13 -2.15 27.76
CA ARG A 44 11.82 -2.72 26.60
C ARG A 44 11.48 -2.05 25.27
N ILE A 45 10.21 -1.70 25.04
CA ILE A 45 9.72 -1.22 23.73
C ILE A 45 8.98 0.12 23.78
N GLY A 46 9.12 0.87 24.87
CA GLY A 46 8.38 2.12 25.10
C GLY A 46 8.60 3.18 24.03
N SER A 47 9.72 3.14 23.29
CA SER A 47 9.96 4.02 22.14
C SER A 47 9.10 3.71 20.91
N SER A 48 8.54 2.50 20.82
CA SER A 48 7.68 2.07 19.70
C SER A 48 6.21 2.45 19.90
N VAL A 49 5.83 3.01 21.05
CA VAL A 49 4.44 3.33 21.39
C VAL A 49 4.34 4.69 22.07
N ILE A 50 3.18 5.33 21.93
CA ILE A 50 2.73 6.40 22.82
C ILE A 50 1.75 5.73 23.78
N ALA A 51 2.04 5.78 25.07
CA ALA A 51 1.28 5.10 26.10
C ALA A 51 1.29 5.89 27.41
N HIS A 52 0.27 5.69 28.25
CA HIS A 52 0.19 6.29 29.58
C HIS A 52 0.11 5.22 30.67
N LYS A 53 0.72 5.52 31.82
CA LYS A 53 0.74 4.63 32.99
C LYS A 53 -0.62 4.66 33.69
N MET A 54 -1.14 3.47 33.97
CA MET A 54 -2.35 3.22 34.74
C MET A 54 -2.01 2.25 35.86
N GLN A 55 -2.53 2.50 37.05
CA GLN A 55 -2.41 1.58 38.18
C GLN A 55 -3.82 1.13 38.56
N LEU A 56 -3.99 -0.18 38.66
CA LEU A 56 -5.25 -0.80 39.10
C LEU A 56 -5.33 -0.85 40.62
N ASP A 57 -6.54 -1.01 41.14
CA ASP A 57 -6.78 -1.23 42.58
C ASP A 57 -6.09 -2.49 43.11
N SER A 58 -5.79 -3.45 42.23
CA SER A 58 -5.00 -4.65 42.54
C SER A 58 -3.51 -4.35 42.81
N GLY A 59 -3.06 -3.13 42.51
CA GLY A 59 -1.66 -2.74 42.53
C GLY A 59 -0.91 -3.01 41.22
N GLU A 60 -1.53 -3.69 40.25
CA GLU A 60 -0.94 -3.94 38.93
C GLU A 60 -0.74 -2.63 38.15
N ILE A 61 0.45 -2.49 37.56
CA ILE A 61 0.79 -1.37 36.68
C ILE A 61 0.62 -1.81 35.23
N ARG A 62 -0.09 -0.98 34.46
CA ARG A 62 -0.32 -1.18 33.03
C ARG A 62 0.05 0.08 32.27
N TRP A 63 0.70 -0.09 31.14
CA TRP A 63 0.95 0.99 30.18
C TRP A 63 -0.04 0.88 29.04
N VAL A 64 -1.11 1.68 29.11
CA VAL A 64 -2.20 1.65 28.14
C VAL A 64 -1.71 2.30 26.84
N ILE A 65 -1.83 1.58 25.73
CA ILE A 65 -1.33 2.01 24.42
C ILE A 65 -2.34 2.98 23.79
N ASP A 66 -1.92 4.24 23.59
CA ASP A 66 -2.72 5.27 22.91
C ASP A 66 -2.43 5.27 21.40
N SER A 67 -1.19 5.02 21.01
CA SER A 67 -0.77 4.95 19.61
C SER A 67 0.44 4.05 19.42
N VAL A 68 0.51 3.40 18.26
CA VAL A 68 1.65 2.57 17.84
C VAL A 68 2.44 3.33 16.78
N VAL A 69 3.72 3.55 17.03
CA VAL A 69 4.65 4.21 16.10
C VAL A 69 5.48 3.16 15.38
N GLY A 70 6.02 2.18 16.13
CA GLY A 70 6.92 1.15 15.62
C GLY A 70 8.39 1.60 15.60
N LYS A 71 9.30 0.63 15.68
CA LYS A 71 10.77 0.87 15.63
C LYS A 71 11.30 1.02 14.21
N GLU A 72 10.62 0.42 13.24
CA GLU A 72 11.05 0.38 11.84
C GLU A 72 10.36 1.49 11.04
N ASP A 73 11.08 2.05 10.08
CA ASP A 73 10.52 3.01 9.13
C ASP A 73 9.77 2.30 7.99
N GLY A 74 8.79 3.00 7.41
CA GLY A 74 8.05 2.50 6.26
C GLY A 74 6.99 1.44 6.59
N LEU A 75 6.29 1.61 7.71
CA LEU A 75 5.14 0.80 8.12
C LEU A 75 3.82 1.43 7.67
N GLY A 76 3.72 2.77 7.67
CA GLY A 76 2.46 3.50 7.55
C GLY A 76 2.51 4.77 6.69
N VAL A 77 2.11 5.89 7.30
CA VAL A 77 1.82 7.17 6.62
C VAL A 77 3.05 7.81 5.95
N GLU A 78 4.24 7.52 6.45
CA GLU A 78 5.52 7.88 5.86
C GLU A 78 5.69 7.34 4.43
N ASN A 79 5.17 6.13 4.14
CA ASN A 79 5.17 5.58 2.78
C ASN A 79 4.19 6.33 1.85
N ILE A 80 3.10 6.85 2.41
CA ILE A 80 2.16 7.70 1.68
C ILE A 80 2.80 9.05 1.37
N HIS A 81 3.53 9.63 2.33
CA HIS A 81 4.32 10.83 2.10
C HIS A 81 5.35 10.62 0.97
N GLY A 82 6.12 9.52 1.02
CA GLY A 82 7.06 9.17 -0.05
C GLY A 82 6.37 8.95 -1.40
N SER A 83 5.20 8.32 -1.41
CA SER A 83 4.37 8.14 -2.61
C SER A 83 3.91 9.47 -3.20
N ALA A 84 3.48 10.42 -2.36
CA ALA A 84 3.06 11.75 -2.80
C ALA A 84 4.25 12.56 -3.34
N ALA A 85 5.43 12.42 -2.74
CA ALA A 85 6.66 13.09 -3.20
C ALA A 85 7.02 12.64 -4.63
N ILE A 86 7.02 11.33 -4.91
CA ILE A 86 7.33 10.82 -6.26
C ILE A 86 6.22 11.14 -7.28
N ALA A 87 4.95 11.14 -6.88
CA ALA A 87 3.86 11.58 -7.75
C ALA A 87 4.05 13.06 -8.15
N SER A 88 4.34 13.92 -7.19
CA SER A 88 4.55 15.35 -7.42
C SER A 88 5.77 15.60 -8.31
N ALA A 89 6.87 14.88 -8.07
CA ALA A 89 8.06 14.97 -8.91
C ALA A 89 7.79 14.51 -10.35
N TYR A 90 7.07 13.39 -10.52
CA TYR A 90 6.77 12.87 -11.85
C TYR A 90 5.78 13.75 -12.63
N SER A 91 4.82 14.36 -11.92
CA SER A 91 3.91 15.36 -12.51
C SER A 91 4.66 16.57 -13.06
N ARG A 92 5.64 17.12 -12.30
CA ARG A 92 6.48 18.22 -12.80
C ARG A 92 7.38 17.77 -13.95
N ALA A 93 7.96 16.57 -13.86
CA ALA A 93 8.79 16.03 -14.93
C ALA A 93 8.03 15.91 -16.25
N TYR A 94 6.72 15.61 -16.23
CA TYR A 94 5.91 15.58 -17.44
C TYR A 94 5.81 16.96 -18.14
N GLU A 95 5.76 18.05 -17.38
CA GLU A 95 5.70 19.41 -17.94
C GLU A 95 7.05 19.88 -18.48
N GLU A 96 8.15 19.39 -17.91
CA GLU A 96 9.51 19.87 -18.20
C GLU A 96 10.29 18.96 -19.17
N THR A 97 9.93 17.67 -19.29
CA THR A 97 10.69 16.71 -20.08
C THR A 97 9.83 15.60 -20.68
N PHE A 98 10.44 14.79 -21.55
CA PHE A 98 9.81 13.59 -22.07
C PHE A 98 9.68 12.53 -20.97
N THR A 99 8.45 12.26 -20.55
CA THR A 99 8.10 11.13 -19.68
C THR A 99 7.47 10.00 -20.47
N LEU A 100 7.81 8.77 -20.10
CA LEU A 100 7.19 7.54 -20.61
C LEU A 100 7.12 6.52 -19.47
N THR A 101 6.01 5.78 -19.39
CA THR A 101 5.85 4.62 -18.52
C THR A 101 5.64 3.36 -19.35
N PHE A 102 6.43 2.32 -19.11
CA PHE A 102 6.17 0.98 -19.63
C PHE A 102 5.75 0.05 -18.49
N VAL A 103 4.56 -0.55 -18.57
CA VAL A 103 4.02 -1.51 -17.60
C VAL A 103 4.34 -2.93 -18.06
N THR A 104 5.37 -3.50 -17.46
CA THR A 104 5.94 -4.84 -17.74
C THR A 104 5.49 -5.88 -16.71
N GLY A 105 5.00 -5.46 -15.56
CA GLY A 105 4.38 -6.33 -14.56
C GLY A 105 3.12 -5.71 -14.01
N ARG A 106 2.49 -6.36 -13.05
CA ARG A 106 1.42 -5.73 -12.26
C ARG A 106 1.90 -4.39 -11.69
N THR A 107 1.09 -3.35 -11.83
CA THR A 107 1.32 -2.05 -11.20
C THR A 107 0.12 -1.67 -10.33
N VAL A 108 0.38 -1.28 -9.08
CA VAL A 108 -0.65 -1.14 -8.04
C VAL A 108 -0.54 0.22 -7.35
N GLY A 109 -1.68 0.83 -7.01
CA GLY A 109 -1.75 2.02 -6.16
C GLY A 109 -0.94 3.19 -6.74
N ILE A 110 0.09 3.65 -6.01
CA ILE A 110 0.96 4.72 -6.48
C ILE A 110 1.61 4.42 -7.84
N GLY A 111 1.92 3.16 -8.14
CA GLY A 111 2.42 2.77 -9.45
C GLY A 111 1.42 3.00 -10.59
N ALA A 112 0.12 2.84 -10.33
CA ALA A 112 -0.93 3.15 -11.30
C ALA A 112 -1.09 4.68 -11.49
N TYR A 113 -0.97 5.46 -10.41
CA TYR A 113 -0.94 6.92 -10.51
C TYR A 113 0.24 7.41 -11.35
N LEU A 114 1.45 6.88 -11.13
CA LEU A 114 2.62 7.25 -11.92
C LEU A 114 2.42 6.92 -13.41
N ALA A 115 1.87 5.74 -13.73
CA ALA A 115 1.53 5.40 -15.11
C ALA A 115 0.59 6.41 -15.77
N ARG A 116 -0.32 7.00 -14.99
CA ARG A 116 -1.21 8.07 -15.48
C ARG A 116 -0.51 9.43 -15.56
N LEU A 117 0.26 9.82 -14.56
CA LEU A 117 0.90 11.14 -14.48
C LEU A 117 1.94 11.36 -15.58
N GLY A 118 2.61 10.30 -16.03
CA GLY A 118 3.56 10.38 -17.15
C GLY A 118 2.91 10.49 -18.52
N ILE A 119 1.57 10.37 -18.59
CA ILE A 119 0.69 10.36 -19.77
C ILE A 119 1.02 9.24 -20.77
N ARG A 120 2.22 9.24 -21.34
CA ARG A 120 2.69 8.29 -22.36
C ARG A 120 2.89 6.92 -21.71
N CYS A 121 1.97 5.99 -21.97
CA CYS A 121 1.98 4.68 -21.33
C CYS A 121 1.93 3.52 -22.34
N ILE A 122 2.88 2.60 -22.23
CA ILE A 122 2.91 1.30 -22.91
C ILE A 122 2.53 0.22 -21.89
N GLN A 123 1.66 -0.72 -22.25
CA GLN A 123 1.21 -1.80 -21.38
C GLN A 123 1.43 -3.17 -22.02
N ARG A 124 2.02 -4.12 -21.29
CA ARG A 124 2.05 -5.52 -21.75
C ARG A 124 0.66 -6.15 -21.65
N ILE A 125 0.23 -6.89 -22.66
CA ILE A 125 -1.16 -7.34 -22.81
C ILE A 125 -1.70 -8.19 -21.66
N ASP A 126 -0.81 -8.86 -20.92
CA ASP A 126 -1.11 -9.77 -19.83
C ASP A 126 -0.90 -9.14 -18.44
N GLN A 127 -0.62 -7.83 -18.36
CA GLN A 127 -0.31 -7.15 -17.10
C GLN A 127 -1.32 -6.05 -16.76
N PRO A 128 -1.81 -5.98 -15.50
CA PRO A 128 -2.83 -5.01 -15.12
C PRO A 128 -2.26 -3.73 -14.50
N ILE A 129 -2.97 -2.61 -14.70
CA ILE A 129 -2.82 -1.33 -14.00
C ILE A 129 -4.00 -1.14 -13.06
N ILE A 130 -3.81 -1.21 -11.74
CA ILE A 130 -4.93 -1.20 -10.77
C ILE A 130 -4.64 -0.32 -9.56
N LEU A 131 -5.70 0.21 -8.94
CA LEU A 131 -5.59 0.85 -7.62
C LEU A 131 -5.73 -0.19 -6.50
N THR A 132 -6.76 -1.03 -6.62
CA THR A 132 -7.12 -2.05 -5.62
C THR A 132 -7.26 -3.42 -6.29
N GLY A 133 -6.79 -4.47 -5.62
CA GLY A 133 -6.90 -5.85 -6.11
C GLY A 133 -8.34 -6.36 -6.14
N TYR A 134 -8.64 -7.27 -7.08
CA TYR A 134 -10.02 -7.76 -7.29
C TYR A 134 -10.56 -8.53 -6.07
N SER A 135 -9.69 -9.28 -5.38
CA SER A 135 -10.07 -10.03 -4.17
C SER A 135 -10.47 -9.12 -3.01
N ALA A 136 -9.77 -8.00 -2.84
CA ALA A 136 -10.12 -6.99 -1.84
C ALA A 136 -11.47 -6.33 -2.17
N LEU A 137 -11.74 -6.05 -3.45
CA LEU A 137 -13.04 -5.52 -3.89
C LEU A 137 -14.17 -6.53 -3.67
N ASN A 138 -13.98 -7.81 -3.99
CA ASN A 138 -14.99 -8.84 -3.74
C ASN A 138 -15.29 -8.97 -2.23
N LYS A 139 -14.24 -8.93 -1.38
CA LYS A 139 -14.41 -8.97 0.08
C LYS A 139 -15.21 -7.75 0.57
N LEU A 140 -14.92 -6.56 0.05
CA LEU A 140 -15.65 -5.34 0.35
C LEU A 140 -17.13 -5.44 -0.08
N LEU A 141 -17.40 -6.04 -1.24
CA LEU A 141 -18.74 -6.17 -1.81
C LEU A 141 -19.54 -7.36 -1.24
N GLY A 142 -18.90 -8.24 -0.47
CA GLY A 142 -19.53 -9.44 0.11
C GLY A 142 -19.93 -10.51 -0.93
N ARG A 143 -19.42 -10.43 -2.17
CA ARG A 143 -19.71 -11.38 -3.25
C ARG A 143 -18.62 -11.38 -4.32
N GLU A 144 -18.56 -12.46 -5.10
CA GLU A 144 -17.60 -12.61 -6.20
C GLU A 144 -18.07 -11.86 -7.45
N VAL A 145 -17.70 -10.58 -7.57
CA VAL A 145 -18.02 -9.75 -8.75
C VAL A 145 -16.95 -9.90 -9.84
N TYR A 146 -15.69 -9.92 -9.43
CA TYR A 146 -14.54 -9.99 -10.33
C TYR A 146 -13.79 -11.30 -10.15
N SER A 147 -13.22 -11.83 -11.22
CA SER A 147 -12.41 -13.06 -11.22
C SER A 147 -10.94 -12.81 -11.55
N SER A 148 -10.58 -11.62 -12.03
CA SER A 148 -9.20 -11.30 -12.41
C SER A 148 -8.91 -9.81 -12.34
N HIS A 149 -7.66 -9.45 -12.02
CA HIS A 149 -7.15 -8.08 -12.14
C HIS A 149 -7.29 -7.51 -13.56
N MET A 150 -7.27 -8.35 -14.59
CA MET A 150 -7.39 -7.92 -15.99
C MET A 150 -8.76 -7.34 -16.31
N GLN A 151 -9.81 -7.72 -15.56
CA GLN A 151 -11.16 -7.12 -15.70
C GLN A 151 -11.21 -5.67 -15.18
N LEU A 152 -10.26 -5.30 -14.32
CA LEU A 152 -10.19 -3.97 -13.72
C LEU A 152 -9.16 -3.08 -14.43
N GLY A 153 -8.02 -3.66 -14.79
CA GLY A 153 -6.83 -2.91 -15.21
C GLY A 153 -6.13 -3.43 -16.45
N GLY A 154 -6.72 -4.41 -17.15
CA GLY A 154 -6.13 -4.94 -18.38
C GLY A 154 -6.31 -4.00 -19.58
N PRO A 155 -5.72 -4.33 -20.74
CA PRO A 155 -5.81 -3.53 -21.96
C PRO A 155 -7.24 -3.23 -22.42
N LYS A 156 -8.18 -4.17 -22.23
CA LYS A 156 -9.60 -3.98 -22.57
C LYS A 156 -10.25 -2.80 -21.84
N ILE A 157 -9.67 -2.39 -20.70
CA ILE A 157 -10.08 -1.22 -19.94
C ILE A 157 -9.15 -0.04 -20.28
N MET A 158 -7.85 -0.23 -20.08
CA MET A 158 -6.87 0.86 -20.08
C MET A 158 -6.50 1.39 -21.46
N ALA A 159 -6.50 0.55 -22.50
CA ALA A 159 -6.31 1.02 -23.86
C ALA A 159 -7.60 1.67 -24.39
N THR A 160 -8.75 1.09 -24.06
CA THR A 160 -10.07 1.59 -24.48
C THR A 160 -10.39 2.97 -23.91
N ASN A 161 -9.92 3.28 -22.69
CA ASN A 161 -10.18 4.56 -22.03
C ASN A 161 -9.07 5.61 -22.20
N GLY A 162 -8.03 5.30 -22.98
CA GLY A 162 -6.93 6.24 -23.29
C GLY A 162 -5.90 6.45 -22.18
N VAL A 163 -5.91 5.65 -21.10
CA VAL A 163 -4.81 5.64 -20.12
C VAL A 163 -3.55 5.03 -20.76
N VAL A 164 -3.72 3.97 -21.55
CA VAL A 164 -2.65 3.27 -22.26
C VAL A 164 -2.71 3.63 -23.74
N HIS A 165 -1.56 4.03 -24.28
CA HIS A 165 -1.42 4.50 -25.65
C HIS A 165 -0.96 3.40 -26.60
N LEU A 166 -0.27 2.38 -26.09
CA LEU A 166 0.16 1.22 -26.86
C LEU A 166 0.17 -0.04 -25.99
N THR A 167 -0.28 -1.13 -26.57
CA THR A 167 -0.22 -2.46 -25.96
C THR A 167 0.79 -3.33 -26.70
N VAL A 168 1.59 -4.10 -25.97
CA VAL A 168 2.65 -4.96 -26.54
C VAL A 168 2.52 -6.40 -26.03
N PRO A 169 2.91 -7.42 -26.82
CA PRO A 169 2.81 -8.81 -26.42
C PRO A 169 3.85 -9.18 -25.35
N ASP A 170 5.04 -8.58 -25.41
CA ASP A 170 6.18 -8.92 -24.55
C ASP A 170 7.07 -7.71 -24.22
N ASP A 171 8.06 -7.92 -23.34
CA ASP A 171 8.98 -6.88 -22.91
C ASP A 171 9.94 -6.40 -24.01
N PRO A 172 10.54 -7.27 -24.85
CA PRO A 172 11.34 -6.82 -25.98
C PRO A 172 10.59 -5.86 -26.91
N GLU A 173 9.34 -6.16 -27.26
CA GLU A 173 8.53 -5.27 -28.10
C GLU A 173 8.15 -3.97 -27.37
N GLY A 174 7.93 -4.03 -26.05
CA GLY A 174 7.80 -2.85 -25.19
C GLY A 174 9.01 -1.93 -25.31
N VAL A 175 10.21 -2.47 -25.13
CA VAL A 175 11.49 -1.71 -25.21
C VAL A 175 11.72 -1.16 -26.62
N SER A 176 11.46 -1.96 -27.66
CA SER A 176 11.55 -1.52 -29.06
C SER A 176 10.67 -0.29 -29.32
N ASN A 177 9.44 -0.29 -28.80
CA ASN A 177 8.53 0.85 -28.94
C ASN A 177 8.95 2.08 -28.12
N ILE A 178 9.64 1.90 -26.99
CA ILE A 178 10.24 3.02 -26.26
C ILE A 178 11.26 3.75 -27.16
N PHE A 179 12.20 3.01 -27.76
CA PHE A 179 13.17 3.60 -28.69
C PHE A 179 12.51 4.24 -29.90
N ARG A 180 11.48 3.59 -30.45
CA ARG A 180 10.69 4.15 -31.55
C ARG A 180 10.01 5.45 -31.16
N TRP A 181 9.47 5.60 -29.94
CA TRP A 181 8.86 6.87 -29.53
C TRP A 181 9.91 7.96 -29.33
N LEU A 182 11.04 7.60 -28.72
CA LEU A 182 12.17 8.51 -28.53
C LEU A 182 12.76 9.02 -29.84
N SER A 183 12.66 8.28 -30.95
CA SER A 183 13.17 8.75 -32.25
C SER A 183 12.38 9.91 -32.88
N TYR A 184 11.23 10.29 -32.30
CA TYR A 184 10.41 11.43 -32.74
C TYR A 184 10.45 12.62 -31.77
N VAL A 185 11.29 12.55 -30.74
CA VAL A 185 11.50 13.59 -29.72
C VAL A 185 12.83 14.27 -30.02
#